data_AF-A0A7X3UI74-F1
#
_entry.id   AF-A0A7X3UI74-F1
#
_cell.length_a   1.000
_cell.length_b   1.000
_cell.length_c   1.000
_cell.angle_alpha   90.00
_cell.angle_beta   90.00
_cell.angle_gamma   90.00
#
_symmetry.space_group_name_H-M   'P 1'
#
loop_
_entity.id
_entity.type
_entity.pdbx_description
1 polymer ?
#
loop_
_entity_poly.entity_id
_entity_poly.type
_entity_poly.pdbx_seq_one_letter_code
_entity_poly.pdbx_strand_id
1 'polypeptide(L)'
;MGNMRTLLILTLCGFLQACGGLKLIDVSKSSEALQLTPAQQQTIHPKLKLIRDIVEDYDFEKKQLEADYQVYRAGMTQRAYSRYEDRFRDTRSRRELYVFREEARKFLRQREIFLNEIKDIIEEIAAELTPDQRVKLAELKLPKLEVPMMLQRDPYNELRYIRNHPLGGIDIF
;
A
#
# COMPACT_ATOMS: atom_id res chain seq x y z
N MET A 1 33.62 2.35 36.85
CA MET A 1 33.24 1.28 35.89
C MET A 1 31.85 1.54 35.28
N GLY A 2 31.60 2.73 34.73
CA GLY A 2 30.25 3.17 34.30
C GLY A 2 30.04 3.30 32.79
N ASN A 3 31.10 3.31 31.97
CA ASN A 3 31.00 3.68 30.55
C ASN A 3 30.98 2.49 29.59
N MET A 4 31.38 1.30 30.05
CA MET A 4 31.47 0.11 29.19
C MET A 4 30.13 -0.63 29.08
N ARG A 5 29.28 -0.53 30.12
CA ARG A 5 27.93 -1.12 30.14
C ARG A 5 26.92 -0.32 29.30
N THR A 6 27.02 1.00 29.28
CA THR A 6 26.17 1.88 28.46
C THR A 6 26.47 1.76 26.96
N LEU A 7 27.75 1.57 26.59
CA LEU A 7 28.17 1.35 25.20
C LEU A 7 27.65 0.01 24.64
N LEU A 8 27.58 -1.04 25.48
CA LEU A 8 27.06 -2.36 25.12
C LEU A 8 25.53 -2.39 24.95
N ILE A 9 24.80 -1.55 25.68
CA ILE A 9 23.33 -1.45 25.58
C ILE A 9 22.91 -0.65 24.34
N LEU A 10 23.68 0.39 23.98
CA LEU A 10 23.43 1.18 22.77
C LEU A 10 23.67 0.39 21.48
N THR A 11 24.65 -0.52 21.46
CA THR A 11 24.85 -1.43 20.30
C THR A 11 23.79 -2.52 20.23
N LEU A 12 23.29 -3.04 21.36
CA LEU A 12 22.20 -4.03 21.37
C LEU A 12 20.85 -3.44 20.91
N CYS A 13 20.57 -2.17 21.23
CA CYS A 13 19.37 -1.47 20.75
C CYS A 13 19.40 -1.20 19.23
N GLY A 14 20.60 -1.12 18.62
CA GLY A 14 20.75 -1.01 17.17
C GLY A 14 20.33 -2.29 16.41
N PHE A 15 20.50 -3.47 17.01
CA PHE A 15 20.10 -4.73 16.39
C PHE A 15 18.59 -5.04 16.54
N LEU A 16 17.92 -4.50 17.57
CA LEU A 16 16.48 -4.69 17.77
C LEU A 16 15.60 -3.79 16.86
N GLN A 17 16.17 -2.77 16.22
CA GLN A 17 15.47 -1.98 15.20
C GLN A 17 15.46 -2.66 13.82
N ALA A 18 16.17 -3.78 13.65
CA ALA A 18 16.17 -4.56 12.41
C ALA A 18 15.02 -5.60 12.32
N CYS A 19 13.98 -5.49 13.16
CA CYS A 19 12.72 -6.25 13.00
C CYS A 19 11.84 -5.76 11.83
N GLY A 20 12.38 -4.93 10.95
CA GLY A 20 11.84 -4.68 9.61
C GLY A 20 12.34 -5.74 8.64
N GLY A 21 11.76 -6.95 8.68
CA GLY A 21 12.10 -8.04 7.76
C GLY A 21 12.28 -7.55 6.31
N LEU A 22 13.31 -8.08 5.64
CA LEU A 22 13.80 -7.59 4.37
C LEU A 22 12.68 -7.56 3.32
N LYS A 23 12.47 -6.41 2.68
CA LYS A 23 11.44 -6.25 1.65
C LYS A 23 11.99 -6.74 0.31
N LEU A 24 11.20 -7.55 -0.40
CA LEU A 24 11.58 -8.10 -1.71
C LEU A 24 11.98 -7.00 -2.73
N ILE A 25 11.37 -5.82 -2.64
CA ILE A 25 11.60 -4.67 -3.52
C ILE A 25 12.99 -4.02 -3.42
N ASP A 26 13.78 -4.35 -2.39
CA ASP A 26 15.16 -3.85 -2.25
C ASP A 26 16.11 -4.77 -3.03
N VAL A 27 16.26 -4.53 -4.34
CA VAL A 27 16.96 -5.41 -5.30
C VAL A 27 18.33 -5.85 -4.79
N SER A 28 19.14 -4.91 -4.27
CA SER A 28 20.49 -5.21 -3.77
C SER A 28 20.44 -6.13 -2.57
N LYS A 29 19.58 -5.84 -1.57
CA LYS A 29 19.50 -6.66 -0.37
C LYS A 29 18.83 -8.01 -0.63
N SER A 30 17.81 -8.06 -1.48
CA SER A 30 17.13 -9.30 -1.88
C SER A 30 18.09 -10.23 -2.63
N SER A 31 18.95 -9.68 -3.49
CA SER A 31 19.98 -10.45 -4.20
C SER A 31 21.00 -11.06 -3.24
N GLU A 32 21.42 -10.31 -2.22
CA GLU A 32 22.34 -10.79 -1.17
C GLU A 32 21.67 -11.85 -0.28
N ALA A 33 20.42 -11.62 0.13
CA ALA A 33 19.67 -12.52 0.99
C ALA A 33 19.38 -13.86 0.31
N LEU A 34 19.05 -13.84 -0.99
CA LEU A 34 18.83 -15.04 -1.79
C LEU A 34 20.14 -15.70 -2.27
N GLN A 35 21.30 -15.07 -2.03
CA GLN A 35 22.60 -15.55 -2.47
C GLN A 35 22.61 -15.91 -3.97
N LEU A 36 22.09 -14.99 -4.79
CA LEU A 36 21.91 -15.24 -6.23
C LEU A 36 23.25 -15.38 -6.94
N THR A 37 23.37 -16.41 -7.79
CA THR A 37 24.51 -16.54 -8.71
C THR A 37 24.50 -15.45 -9.78
N PRO A 38 25.63 -15.12 -10.44
CA PRO A 38 25.65 -14.10 -11.50
C PRO A 38 24.65 -14.38 -12.64
N ALA A 39 24.43 -15.65 -12.99
CA ALA A 39 23.44 -16.04 -14.00
C ALA A 39 22.01 -15.76 -13.51
N GLN A 40 21.69 -16.11 -12.26
CA GLN A 40 20.40 -15.81 -11.65
C GLN A 40 20.18 -14.30 -11.46
N GLN A 41 21.22 -13.52 -11.19
CA GLN A 41 21.10 -12.07 -11.07
C GLN A 41 20.65 -11.43 -12.38
N GLN A 42 21.17 -11.90 -13.53
CA GLN A 42 20.79 -11.39 -14.85
C GLN A 42 19.29 -11.61 -15.16
N THR A 43 18.70 -12.70 -14.65
CA THR A 43 17.28 -13.02 -14.88
C THR A 43 16.35 -12.46 -13.80
N ILE A 44 16.79 -12.43 -12.54
CA ILE A 44 15.95 -12.06 -11.38
C ILE A 44 15.98 -10.56 -11.10
N HIS A 45 17.09 -9.84 -11.32
CA HIS A 45 17.14 -8.39 -11.04
C HIS A 45 16.12 -7.58 -11.85
N PRO A 46 15.92 -7.83 -13.16
CA PRO A 46 14.86 -7.13 -13.92
C PRO A 46 13.46 -7.40 -13.35
N LYS A 47 13.20 -8.62 -12.88
CA LYS A 47 11.91 -9.01 -12.28
C LYS A 47 11.66 -8.33 -10.94
N LEU A 48 12.69 -8.28 -10.08
CA LEU A 48 12.63 -7.54 -8.81
C LEU A 48 12.41 -6.04 -9.03
N LYS A 49 13.05 -5.48 -10.08
CA LYS A 49 12.82 -4.09 -10.49
C LYS A 49 11.38 -3.87 -10.94
N LEU A 50 10.82 -4.77 -11.76
CA LEU A 50 9.42 -4.67 -12.20
C LEU A 50 8.45 -4.66 -11.01
N ILE A 51 8.65 -5.55 -10.03
CA ILE A 51 7.83 -5.54 -8.79
C ILE A 51 7.94 -4.19 -8.08
N ARG A 52 9.14 -3.62 -7.98
CA ARG A 52 9.34 -2.31 -7.35
C ARG A 52 8.60 -1.21 -8.12
N ASP A 53 8.74 -1.19 -9.44
CA ASP A 53 8.13 -0.17 -10.29
C ASP A 53 6.57 -0.25 -10.17
N ILE A 54 5.97 -1.45 -10.14
CA ILE A 54 4.53 -1.66 -9.87
C ILE A 54 4.12 -1.07 -8.50
N VAL A 55 4.93 -1.30 -7.46
CA VAL A 55 4.64 -0.78 -6.11
C VAL A 55 4.74 0.74 -6.07
N GLU A 56 5.71 1.33 -6.75
CA GLU A 56 5.88 2.78 -6.84
C GLU A 56 4.71 3.45 -7.59
N ASP A 57 4.27 2.86 -8.70
CA ASP A 57 3.10 3.31 -9.46
C ASP A 57 1.82 3.22 -8.61
N TYR A 58 1.62 2.10 -7.92
CA TYR A 58 0.51 1.94 -6.99
C TYR A 58 0.51 3.00 -5.88
N ASP A 59 1.67 3.24 -5.25
CA ASP A 59 1.79 4.24 -4.18
C ASP A 59 1.58 5.67 -4.68
N PHE A 60 1.95 5.96 -5.93
CA PHE A 60 1.65 7.23 -6.57
C PHE A 60 0.15 7.42 -6.77
N GLU A 61 -0.53 6.44 -7.38
CA GLU A 61 -1.99 6.48 -7.58
C GLU A 61 -2.75 6.56 -6.26
N LYS A 62 -2.27 5.84 -5.24
CA LYS A 62 -2.81 5.86 -3.88
C LYS A 62 -2.80 7.29 -3.33
N LYS A 63 -1.67 7.98 -3.42
CA LYS A 63 -1.52 9.37 -2.96
C LYS A 63 -2.42 10.33 -3.74
N GLN A 64 -2.55 10.13 -5.05
CA GLN A 64 -3.43 10.93 -5.90
C GLN A 64 -4.89 10.79 -5.44
N LEU A 65 -5.36 9.56 -5.25
CA LEU A 65 -6.71 9.27 -4.78
C LEU A 65 -6.99 9.83 -3.37
N GLU A 66 -6.00 9.76 -2.48
CA GLU A 66 -6.07 10.39 -1.15
C GLU A 66 -6.17 11.92 -1.25
N ALA A 67 -5.42 12.55 -2.16
CA ALA A 67 -5.51 13.99 -2.39
C ALA A 67 -6.89 14.39 -2.94
N ASP A 68 -7.40 13.66 -3.94
CA ASP A 68 -8.72 13.89 -4.53
C ASP A 68 -9.83 13.74 -3.48
N TYR A 69 -9.68 12.78 -2.56
CA TYR A 69 -10.59 12.61 -1.43
C TYR A 69 -10.57 13.80 -0.47
N GLN A 70 -9.40 14.37 -0.15
CA GLN A 70 -9.32 15.56 0.71
C GLN A 70 -9.97 16.77 0.05
N VAL A 71 -9.76 16.97 -1.25
CA VAL A 71 -10.41 18.04 -2.03
C VAL A 71 -11.93 17.87 -2.02
N TYR A 72 -12.41 16.65 -2.28
CA TYR A 72 -13.85 16.33 -2.22
C TYR A 72 -14.44 16.64 -0.84
N ARG A 73 -13.76 16.20 0.23
CA ARG A 73 -14.19 16.43 1.61
C ARG A 73 -14.23 17.92 1.96
N ALA A 74 -13.21 18.68 1.58
CA ALA A 74 -13.14 20.13 1.80
C ALA A 74 -14.29 20.86 1.08
N GLY A 75 -14.55 20.49 -0.18
CA GLY A 75 -15.66 21.04 -0.96
C GLY A 75 -17.03 20.77 -0.33
N MET A 76 -17.24 19.58 0.23
CA MET A 76 -18.46 19.29 0.98
C MET A 76 -18.62 20.13 2.25
N THR A 77 -17.55 20.28 3.04
CA THR A 77 -17.60 21.11 4.26
C THR A 77 -17.96 22.55 3.93
N GLN A 78 -17.37 23.14 2.89
CA GLN A 78 -17.68 24.50 2.46
C GLN A 78 -19.15 24.65 2.03
N ARG A 79 -19.69 23.70 1.28
CA ARG A 79 -21.09 23.72 0.84
C ARG A 79 -22.08 23.51 1.97
N ALA A 80 -21.72 22.76 3.00
CA ALA A 80 -22.56 22.60 4.20
C ALA A 80 -22.76 23.95 4.92
N TYR A 81 -21.73 24.79 4.97
CA TYR A 81 -21.84 26.17 5.46
C TYR A 81 -22.68 27.04 4.53
N SER A 82 -22.49 26.98 3.21
CA SER A 82 -23.29 27.77 2.25
C SER A 82 -24.76 27.37 2.20
N ARG A 83 -25.11 26.10 2.46
CA ARG A 83 -26.50 25.62 2.46
C ARG A 83 -27.32 26.13 3.65
N TYR A 84 -26.65 26.62 4.70
CA TYR A 84 -27.31 27.33 5.80
C TYR A 84 -27.77 28.74 5.37
N GLU A 85 -27.15 29.31 4.34
CA GLU A 85 -27.48 30.63 3.78
C GLU A 85 -28.40 30.50 2.54
N ASP A 86 -28.17 29.50 1.67
CA ASP A 86 -28.91 29.33 0.41
C ASP A 86 -29.62 27.97 0.33
N ARG A 87 -30.96 27.97 0.20
CA ARG A 87 -31.85 26.78 0.16
C ARG A 87 -31.78 26.00 -1.17
N PHE A 88 -30.60 25.77 -1.75
CA PHE A 88 -30.46 25.01 -2.99
C PHE A 88 -30.11 23.53 -2.77
N ARG A 89 -30.89 22.64 -3.41
CA ARG A 89 -30.60 21.20 -3.52
C ARG A 89 -29.53 20.98 -4.58
N ASP A 90 -28.36 20.56 -4.14
CA ASP A 90 -27.14 20.52 -4.95
C ASP A 90 -26.98 19.21 -5.74
N THR A 91 -27.31 19.24 -7.05
CA THR A 91 -27.09 18.15 -8.01
C THR A 91 -25.62 17.96 -8.38
N ARG A 92 -24.77 18.98 -8.23
CA ARG A 92 -23.35 18.95 -8.56
C ARG A 92 -22.56 18.06 -7.60
N SER A 93 -22.85 18.17 -6.30
CA SER A 93 -22.23 17.31 -5.27
C SER A 93 -22.48 15.81 -5.49
N ARG A 94 -23.64 15.43 -6.03
CA ARG A 94 -23.94 14.02 -6.37
C ARG A 94 -23.08 13.52 -7.54
N ARG A 95 -22.84 14.37 -8.54
CA ARG A 95 -21.99 14.02 -9.69
C ARG A 95 -20.53 13.85 -9.28
N GLU A 96 -20.01 14.75 -8.43
CA GLU A 96 -18.65 14.66 -7.90
C GLU A 96 -18.45 13.38 -7.06
N LEU A 97 -19.41 13.02 -6.21
CA LEU A 97 -19.37 11.75 -5.47
C LEU A 97 -19.36 10.53 -6.39
N TYR A 98 -20.16 10.56 -7.46
CA TYR A 98 -20.20 9.45 -8.43
C TYR A 98 -18.84 9.28 -9.13
N VAL A 99 -18.24 10.38 -9.58
CA VAL A 99 -16.91 10.37 -10.22
C VAL A 99 -15.87 9.80 -9.27
N PHE A 100 -15.81 10.28 -8.02
CA PHE A 100 -14.87 9.77 -7.03
C PHE A 100 -15.08 8.27 -6.74
N ARG A 101 -16.34 7.81 -6.65
CA ARG A 101 -16.64 6.38 -6.45
C ARG A 101 -16.17 5.52 -7.63
N GLU A 102 -16.32 6.00 -8.86
CA GLU A 102 -15.83 5.30 -10.04
C GLU A 102 -14.30 5.22 -10.07
N GLU A 103 -13.61 6.30 -9.68
CA GLU A 103 -12.15 6.31 -9.53
C GLU A 103 -11.67 5.35 -8.43
N ALA A 104 -12.32 5.36 -7.27
CA ALA A 104 -12.03 4.42 -6.19
C ALA A 104 -12.22 2.96 -6.62
N ARG A 105 -13.29 2.65 -7.38
CA ARG A 105 -13.51 1.30 -7.93
C ARG A 105 -12.44 0.91 -8.93
N LYS A 106 -12.01 1.82 -9.80
CA LYS A 106 -10.91 1.58 -10.74
C LYS A 106 -9.61 1.27 -9.99
N PHE A 107 -9.29 2.08 -8.99
CA PHE A 107 -8.11 1.86 -8.13
C PHE A 107 -8.12 0.50 -7.44
N LEU A 108 -9.27 0.08 -6.89
CA LEU A 108 -9.40 -1.25 -6.25
C LEU A 108 -9.23 -2.41 -7.25
N ARG A 109 -9.78 -2.29 -8.46
CA ARG A 109 -9.56 -3.30 -9.52
C ARG A 109 -8.10 -3.35 -9.96
N GLN A 110 -7.46 -2.19 -10.12
CA GLN A 110 -6.06 -2.10 -10.50
C GLN A 110 -5.14 -2.71 -9.42
N ARG A 111 -5.47 -2.51 -8.15
CA ARG A 111 -4.79 -3.20 -7.04
C ARG A 111 -4.82 -4.71 -7.19
N GLU A 112 -5.96 -5.30 -7.53
CA GLU A 112 -6.08 -6.76 -7.74
C GLU A 112 -5.23 -7.23 -8.92
N ILE A 113 -5.22 -6.47 -10.02
CA ILE A 113 -4.36 -6.74 -11.18
C ILE A 113 -2.88 -6.73 -10.76
N PHE A 114 -2.42 -5.68 -10.08
CA PHE A 114 -1.04 -5.57 -9.61
C PHE A 114 -0.66 -6.66 -8.60
N LEU A 115 -1.57 -7.08 -7.72
CA LEU A 115 -1.30 -8.20 -6.82
C LEU A 115 -1.10 -9.51 -7.57
N ASN A 116 -1.91 -9.76 -8.59
CA ASN A 116 -1.75 -10.96 -9.43
C ASN A 116 -0.46 -10.89 -10.23
N GLU A 117 -0.14 -9.75 -10.82
CA GLU A 117 1.11 -9.56 -11.59
C GLU A 117 2.35 -9.74 -10.71
N ILE A 118 2.37 -9.16 -9.50
CA ILE A 118 3.44 -9.39 -8.53
C ILE A 118 3.55 -10.87 -8.17
N LYS A 119 2.41 -11.56 -7.99
CA LYS A 119 2.39 -12.98 -7.67
C LYS A 119 3.00 -13.81 -8.81
N ASP A 120 2.61 -13.55 -10.05
CA ASP A 120 3.12 -14.25 -11.23
C ASP A 120 4.64 -14.04 -11.36
N ILE A 121 5.13 -12.81 -11.17
CA ILE A 121 6.57 -12.51 -11.19
C ILE A 121 7.31 -13.26 -10.06
N ILE A 122 6.73 -13.36 -8.86
CA ILE A 122 7.32 -14.13 -7.75
C ILE A 122 7.40 -15.62 -8.09
N GLU A 123 6.36 -16.19 -8.72
CA GLU A 123 6.36 -17.58 -9.16
C GLU A 123 7.46 -17.83 -10.19
N GLU A 124 7.64 -16.91 -11.14
CA GLU A 124 8.74 -16.99 -12.09
C GLU A 124 10.12 -16.85 -11.43
N ILE A 125 10.28 -15.98 -10.43
CA ILE A 125 11.52 -15.89 -9.65
C ILE A 125 11.76 -17.21 -8.93
N ALA A 126 10.75 -17.78 -8.27
CA ALA A 126 10.87 -19.04 -7.55
C ALA A 126 11.28 -20.19 -8.47
N ALA A 127 10.82 -20.22 -9.72
CA ALA A 127 11.22 -21.22 -10.70
C ALA A 127 12.74 -21.24 -10.98
N GLU A 128 13.37 -20.06 -11.00
CA GLU A 128 14.81 -19.86 -11.21
C GLU A 128 15.68 -20.13 -9.97
N LEU A 129 15.05 -20.29 -8.80
CA LEU A 129 15.74 -20.51 -7.52
C LEU A 129 15.88 -22.00 -7.19
N THR A 130 16.97 -22.34 -6.49
CA THR A 130 17.14 -23.67 -5.89
C THR A 130 16.15 -23.88 -4.73
N PRO A 131 15.89 -25.13 -4.31
CA PRO A 131 14.99 -25.40 -3.18
C PRO A 131 15.34 -24.62 -1.91
N ASP A 132 16.62 -24.54 -1.56
CA ASP A 132 17.09 -23.80 -0.37
C ASP A 132 16.86 -22.29 -0.50
N GLN A 133 17.05 -21.73 -1.70
CA GLN A 133 16.78 -20.33 -1.99
C GLN A 133 15.28 -20.00 -1.95
N ARG A 134 14.40 -20.94 -2.33
CA ARG A 134 12.94 -20.78 -2.23
C ARG A 134 12.46 -20.66 -0.79
N VAL A 135 13.08 -21.40 0.14
CA VAL A 135 12.80 -21.26 1.58
C VAL A 135 13.13 -19.84 2.02
N LYS A 136 14.31 -19.33 1.65
CA LYS A 136 14.70 -17.94 1.94
C LYS A 136 13.77 -16.91 1.30
N LEU A 137 13.30 -17.15 0.08
CA LEU A 137 12.33 -16.29 -0.59
C LEU A 137 11.01 -16.19 0.21
N ALA A 138 10.53 -17.31 0.76
CA ALA A 138 9.33 -17.33 1.59
C ALA A 138 9.48 -16.58 2.93
N GLU A 139 10.71 -16.43 3.43
CA GLU A 139 11.02 -15.63 4.62
C GLU A 139 11.07 -14.12 4.33
N LEU A 140 11.22 -13.72 3.06
CA LEU A 140 11.22 -12.31 2.66
C LEU A 140 9.81 -11.70 2.77
N LYS A 141 9.74 -10.44 3.20
CA LYS A 141 8.48 -9.71 3.22
C LYS A 141 8.09 -9.31 1.81
N LEU A 142 6.98 -9.89 1.33
CA LEU A 142 6.34 -9.46 0.09
C LEU A 142 5.83 -8.02 0.19
N PRO A 143 5.87 -7.26 -0.91
CA PRO A 143 5.30 -5.92 -0.93
C PRO A 143 3.79 -6.00 -0.65
N LYS A 144 3.30 -5.05 0.15
CA LYS A 144 1.88 -4.93 0.47
C LYS A 144 1.32 -3.73 -0.27
N LEU A 145 0.34 -3.97 -1.14
CA LEU A 145 -0.45 -2.90 -1.75
C LEU A 145 -1.59 -2.53 -0.77
N GLU A 146 -1.33 -1.55 0.08
CA GLU A 146 -2.26 -1.15 1.15
C GLU A 146 -3.40 -0.28 0.62
N VAL A 147 -4.64 -0.72 0.86
CA VAL A 147 -5.84 0.06 0.57
C VAL A 147 -5.85 1.34 1.43
N PRO A 148 -6.08 2.52 0.85
CA PRO A 148 -6.25 3.76 1.60
C PRO A 148 -7.31 3.65 2.69
N MET A 149 -7.10 4.30 3.83
CA MET A 149 -8.02 4.21 4.98
C MET A 149 -9.47 4.59 4.61
N MET A 150 -9.68 5.58 3.74
CA MET A 150 -11.03 5.98 3.33
C MET A 150 -11.79 4.93 2.51
N LEU A 151 -11.08 3.93 1.97
CA LEU A 151 -11.65 2.81 1.20
C LEU A 151 -11.63 1.49 1.97
N GLN A 152 -10.98 1.45 3.13
CA GLN A 152 -11.00 0.26 3.98
C GLN A 152 -12.42 0.03 4.49
N ARG A 153 -12.86 -1.23 4.49
CA ARG A 153 -14.05 -1.63 5.27
C ARG A 153 -13.75 -1.32 6.73
N ASP A 154 -14.52 -0.41 7.33
CA ASP A 154 -14.39 -0.13 8.75
C ASP A 154 -14.78 -1.40 9.54
N PRO A 155 -13.85 -2.03 10.28
CA PRO A 155 -14.15 -3.23 11.05
C PRO A 155 -15.14 -2.98 12.20
N TYR A 156 -15.48 -1.72 12.50
CA TYR A 156 -16.46 -1.31 13.50
C TYR A 156 -17.76 -0.74 12.89
N ASN A 157 -17.92 -0.78 11.55
CA ASN A 157 -19.07 -0.18 10.87
C ASN A 157 -20.40 -0.90 11.14
N GLU A 158 -20.39 -2.14 11.66
CA GLU A 158 -21.64 -2.78 12.13
C GLU A 158 -22.24 -2.04 13.35
N LEU A 159 -21.44 -1.27 14.10
CA LEU A 159 -21.88 -0.63 15.35
C LEU A 159 -21.64 0.88 15.42
N ARG A 160 -20.85 1.48 14.52
CA ARG A 160 -20.66 2.94 14.45
C ARG A 160 -20.98 3.48 13.08
N TYR A 161 -22.26 3.76 12.86
CA TYR A 161 -22.71 4.64 11.80
C TYR A 161 -21.98 6.00 11.91
N ILE A 162 -20.98 6.22 11.06
CA ILE A 162 -20.38 7.55 10.88
C ILE A 162 -21.37 8.36 10.03
N ARG A 163 -22.27 9.08 10.71
CA ARG A 163 -23.37 9.87 10.12
C ARG A 163 -22.96 10.80 8.97
N ASN A 164 -21.67 11.14 8.86
CA ASN A 164 -21.11 12.07 7.89
C ASN A 164 -19.98 11.46 7.03
N HIS A 165 -19.89 10.12 6.86
CA HIS A 165 -18.87 9.56 5.97
C HIS A 165 -19.16 9.97 4.50
N PRO A 166 -18.24 10.69 3.82
CA PRO A 166 -18.43 11.20 2.46
C PRO A 166 -18.84 10.14 1.44
N LEU A 167 -18.37 8.91 1.63
CA LEU A 167 -18.62 7.80 0.72
C LEU A 167 -19.90 7.03 1.04
N GLY A 168 -20.63 7.44 2.08
CA GLY A 168 -21.75 6.70 2.66
C GLY A 168 -21.24 5.45 3.36
N GLY A 169 -21.63 5.24 4.62
CA GLY A 169 -21.41 3.96 5.32
C GLY A 169 -22.31 2.84 4.77
N ILE A 170 -22.36 2.69 3.44
CA ILE A 170 -23.19 1.70 2.74
C ILE A 170 -22.22 0.82 1.97
N ASP A 171 -22.35 -0.48 2.15
CA ASP A 171 -21.56 -1.52 1.52
C ASP A 171 -21.24 -1.21 0.05
N ILE A 172 -19.95 -1.06 -0.23
CA ILE A 172 -19.39 -0.96 -1.58
C ILE A 172 -19.09 -2.38 -2.12
N PHE A 173 -19.76 -3.40 -1.59
CA PHE A 173 -19.56 -4.81 -1.94
C PHE A 173 -20.91 -5.51 -2.03
#